data_AF-A0A947HVN1-F1
#
_entry.id   AF-A0A947HVN1-F1
#
_cell.length_a   1.000
_cell.length_b   1.000
_cell.length_c   1.000
_cell.angle_alpha   90.00
_cell.angle_beta   90.00
_cell.angle_gamma   90.00
#
_symmetry.space_group_name_H-M   'P 1'
#
loop_
_entity.id
_entity.type
_entity.pdbx_description
1 polymer ?
#
loop_
_entity_poly.entity_id
_entity_poly.type
_entity_poly.pdbx_seq_one_letter_code
_entity_poly.pdbx_strand_id
1 'polypeptide(L)' 'MTDATDPNSPAKPSNFLRGIIDRDLAQGTYASRRWAGSPGDAAHHAAGEPDPAKIRTRFPPEPNGY' A
#
# COMPACT_ATOMS: atom_id res chain seq x y z
N MET A 1 -15.90 -6.25 26.63
CA MET A 1 -15.35 -7.47 26.00
C MET A 1 -16.47 -8.06 25.16
N THR A 2 -16.54 -7.71 23.88
CA THR A 2 -17.50 -8.33 22.94
C THR A 2 -16.72 -9.32 22.09
N ASP A 3 -17.07 -10.57 22.29
CA ASP A 3 -16.46 -11.78 21.73
C ASP A 3 -16.60 -11.83 20.20
N ALA A 4 -15.56 -12.32 19.53
CA ALA A 4 -15.42 -12.34 18.07
C ALA A 4 -16.05 -13.60 17.43
N THR A 5 -16.96 -14.28 18.14
CA THR A 5 -17.41 -15.64 17.81
C THR A 5 -18.93 -15.73 17.67
N ASP A 6 -19.54 -14.79 16.94
CA ASP A 6 -20.94 -14.94 16.51
C ASP A 6 -20.98 -15.71 15.16
N PRO A 7 -21.52 -16.94 15.11
CA PRO A 7 -21.58 -17.75 13.89
C PRO A 7 -22.47 -17.14 12.80
N ASN A 8 -23.26 -16.11 13.13
CA ASN A 8 -24.08 -15.37 12.18
C ASN A 8 -23.41 -14.08 11.68
N SER A 9 -22.16 -13.81 12.08
CA SER A 9 -21.39 -12.71 11.51
C SER A 9 -21.00 -13.04 10.07
N PRO A 10 -21.30 -12.17 9.08
CA PRO A 10 -20.88 -12.40 7.71
C PRO A 10 -19.35 -12.49 7.68
N ALA A 11 -18.82 -13.54 7.03
CA ALA A 11 -17.39 -13.70 6.85
C ALA A 11 -16.81 -12.43 6.22
N LYS A 12 -15.90 -11.77 6.94
CA LYS A 12 -15.25 -10.56 6.43
C LYS A 12 -14.55 -10.92 5.13
N PRO A 13 -14.80 -10.21 4.01
CA PRO A 13 -14.11 -10.49 2.77
C PRO A 13 -12.61 -10.34 2.99
N SER A 14 -11.87 -11.43 2.79
CA SER A 14 -10.41 -11.41 2.87
C SER A 14 -9.83 -10.74 1.62
N ASN A 15 -8.77 -9.95 1.79
CA ASN A 15 -8.06 -9.32 0.68
C ASN A 15 -6.57 -9.63 0.83
N PHE A 16 -6.04 -10.45 -0.07
CA PHE A 16 -4.64 -10.89 -0.02
C PHE A 16 -3.64 -9.73 -0.14
N LEU A 17 -4.00 -8.62 -0.80
CA LEU A 17 -3.13 -7.44 -0.92
C LEU A 17 -2.81 -6.85 0.46
N ARG A 18 -3.78 -6.87 1.39
CA ARG A 18 -3.53 -6.39 2.76
C ARG A 18 -2.50 -7.25 3.47
N GLY A 19 -2.59 -8.57 3.34
CA GLY A 19 -1.61 -9.48 3.94
C GLY A 19 -0.20 -9.28 3.38
N ILE A 20 -0.07 -9.00 2.07
CA ILE A 20 1.24 -8.67 1.47
C ILE A 20 1.77 -7.35 2.04
N ILE A 21 0.94 -6.31 2.08
CA ILE A 21 1.31 -5.00 2.63
C ILE A 21 1.80 -5.15 4.08
N ASP A 22 1.05 -5.84 4.92
CA ASP A 22 1.38 -6.00 6.34
C ASP A 22 2.72 -6.75 6.53
N ARG A 23 2.95 -7.80 5.74
CA ARG A 23 4.23 -8.52 5.76
C ARG A 23 5.39 -7.63 5.33
N ASP A 24 5.25 -6.89 4.24
CA ASP A 24 6.31 -6.03 3.71
C ASP A 24 6.62 -4.86 4.67
N LEU A 25 5.59 -4.33 5.35
CA LEU A 25 5.76 -3.32 6.40
C LEU A 25 6.51 -3.90 7.60
N ALA A 26 6.16 -5.11 8.06
CA ALA A 26 6.84 -5.76 9.17
C ALA A 26 8.31 -6.11 8.86
N GLN A 27 8.61 -6.46 7.61
CA GLN A 27 9.96 -6.76 7.15
C GLN A 27 10.78 -5.51 6.79
N GLY A 28 10.13 -4.34 6.66
CA GLY A 28 10.79 -3.13 6.20
C GLY A 28 11.25 -3.20 4.74
N THR A 29 10.59 -4.00 3.90
CA THR A 29 11.00 -4.31 2.51
C THR A 29 11.30 -3.06 1.68
N TYR A 30 10.58 -1.96 1.94
CA TYR A 30 10.73 -0.68 1.22
C TYR A 30 11.22 0.48 2.11
N ALA A 31 11.81 0.20 3.28
CA ALA A 31 12.20 1.23 4.25
C ALA A 31 13.24 2.24 3.72
N SER A 32 14.05 1.86 2.73
CA SER A 32 15.05 2.72 2.09
C SER A 32 14.55 3.46 0.85
N ARG A 33 13.27 3.26 0.46
CA ARG A 33 12.71 3.87 -0.74
C ARG A 33 12.64 5.39 -0.57
N ARG A 34 12.91 6.11 -1.65
CA ARG A 34 12.84 7.57 -1.72
C ARG A 34 11.66 8.00 -2.60
N TRP A 35 11.12 9.18 -2.32
CA TRP A 35 10.03 9.79 -3.07
C TRP A 35 10.32 11.26 -3.34
N ALA A 36 10.24 11.65 -4.62
CA ALA A 36 10.60 12.99 -5.09
C ALA A 36 9.41 13.97 -5.21
N GLY A 37 8.26 13.65 -4.61
CA GLY A 37 7.09 14.53 -4.61
C GLY A 37 6.08 14.26 -5.73
N SER A 38 6.54 13.83 -6.91
CA SER A 38 5.71 13.59 -8.10
C SER A 38 6.04 12.25 -8.78
N PRO A 39 5.12 11.69 -9.61
CA PRO A 39 5.43 10.53 -10.45
C PRO A 39 6.64 10.78 -11.34
N GLY A 40 7.52 9.79 -11.45
CA GLY A 40 8.70 9.83 -12.30
C GLY A 40 9.42 8.50 -12.31
N ASP A 41 10.61 8.48 -12.89
CA ASP A 41 11.43 7.28 -12.97
C ASP A 41 12.29 7.06 -11.70
N ALA A 42 13.16 6.06 -11.77
CA ALA A 42 14.07 5.73 -10.67
C ALA A 42 15.05 6.87 -10.36
N ALA A 43 15.55 7.59 -11.37
CA ALA A 43 16.51 8.68 -11.18
C ALA A 43 15.85 9.87 -10.47
N HIS A 44 14.62 10.22 -10.89
CA HIS A 44 13.80 11.23 -10.22
C HIS A 44 13.61 10.88 -8.74
N HIS A 45 13.20 9.65 -8.43
CA HIS A 45 12.97 9.23 -7.05
C HIS A 45 14.26 9.12 -6.22
N ALA A 46 15.39 8.75 -6.82
CA ALA A 46 16.67 8.69 -6.13
C ALA A 46 17.12 10.07 -5.60
N ALA A 47 16.72 11.16 -6.27
CA ALA A 47 16.97 12.54 -5.85
C ALA A 47 15.96 13.06 -4.79
N GLY A 48 14.89 12.32 -4.51
CA GLY A 48 13.87 12.71 -3.52
C GLY A 48 14.29 12.48 -2.07
N GLU A 49 13.42 12.78 -1.11
CA GLU A 49 13.66 12.44 0.30
C GLU A 49 13.25 10.98 0.61
N PRO A 50 13.65 10.40 1.75
CA PRO A 50 13.06 9.14 2.23
C PRO A 50 11.54 9.22 2.19
N ASP A 51 10.89 8.18 1.67
CA ASP A 51 9.45 8.20 1.44
C ASP A 51 8.69 8.27 2.77
N PRO A 52 7.94 9.37 3.06
CA PRO A 52 7.22 9.48 4.32
C PRO A 52 5.97 8.59 4.35
N ALA A 53 5.51 8.11 3.19
CA ALA A 53 4.33 7.26 3.10
C ALA A 53 4.70 5.80 3.43
N LYS A 54 3.91 5.16 4.30
CA LYS A 54 4.05 3.73 4.60
C LYS A 54 3.77 2.86 3.38
N ILE A 55 2.77 3.23 2.58
CA ILE A 55 2.41 2.59 1.32
C ILE A 55 2.02 3.66 0.29
N ARG A 56 2.26 3.36 -1.00
CA ARG A 56 1.78 4.19 -2.12
C ARG A 56 1.00 3.32 -3.11
N THR A 57 -0.31 3.51 -3.17
CA THR A 57 -1.17 2.90 -4.19
C THR A 57 -1.44 3.89 -5.31
N ARG A 58 -1.73 3.38 -6.51
CA ARG A 58 -2.16 4.21 -7.64
C ARG A 58 -3.17 3.47 -8.49
N PHE A 59 -4.12 4.23 -9.01
CA PHE A 59 -5.05 3.80 -10.05
C PHE A 59 -4.75 4.66 -11.29
N PRO A 60 -4.08 4.12 -12.32
CA PRO A 60 -3.75 4.85 -13.54
C PRO A 60 -4.72 4.47 -14.66
N PRO A 61 -5.97 4.97 -14.66
CA PRO A 61 -6.88 4.73 -15.78
C PRO A 61 -6.35 5.41 -17.02
N GLU A 62 -6.64 4.83 -18.17
CA GLU A 62 -6.38 5.50 -19.43
C GLU A 62 -7.39 6.65 -19.59
N PRO A 63 -6.96 7.82 -20.11
CA PRO A 63 -7.82 8.99 -20.28
C PRO A 63 -8.72 8.84 -21.54
N ASN A 64 -9.36 7.69 -21.70
CA ASN A 64 -10.08 7.29 -22.91
C ASN A 64 -11.62 7.35 -22.76
N GLY A 65 -12.13 7.80 -21.60
CA GLY A 65 -13.56 8.01 -21.35
C GLY A 65 -14.06 7.34 -20.07
N TYR A 66 -15.36 7.48 -19.83
CA TYR A 66 -16.15 6.55 -19.02
C TYR A 66 -16.61 5.38 -19.89
#